data_AF-A0A2H3G723-F1
#
_entry.id   AF-A0A2H3G723-F1
#
_cell.length_a   1.000
_cell.length_b   1.000
_cell.length_c   1.000
_cell.angle_alpha   90.00
_cell.angle_beta   90.00
_cell.angle_gamma   90.00
#
_symmetry.space_group_name_H-M   'P 1'
#
loop_
_entity.id
_entity.type
_entity.pdbx_description
1 polymer ?
#
loop_
_entity_poly.entity_id
_entity_poly.type
_entity_poly.pdbx_seq_one_letter_code
_entity_poly.pdbx_strand_id
1 'polypeptide(L)'
;MAGPGTIKQRRTQSGNRNDAKQPRANPSPVSRTVTWHGIPKWRQNNKYILTGYRPSEADYLQVIRSLIFLHNETCNVWTHLIGALLLPLFAAAILQTIHGSQYIDVTGTDFIMFSVFFFSAESCLVLSAVYHLTESHSHEVEQFWHRRDLLGIVIVTDGSFIPGIYYIFSCEPILLKVHWAIVCHPVHLDTPSVVKE
;
A
#
# COMPACT_ATOMS: atom_id res chain seq x y z
N MET A 1 -13.16 -31.64 89.42
CA MET A 1 -14.43 -30.92 89.39
C MET A 1 -14.87 -30.77 87.93
N ALA A 2 -16.13 -31.14 87.66
CA ALA A 2 -16.75 -31.25 86.33
C ALA A 2 -17.15 -29.87 85.74
N GLY A 3 -17.44 -29.82 84.42
CA GLY A 3 -17.97 -28.65 83.66
C GLY A 3 -19.38 -28.21 84.11
N PRO A 4 -20.18 -27.41 83.36
CA PRO A 4 -20.27 -27.21 81.89
C PRO A 4 -20.40 -25.69 81.52
N GLY A 5 -20.74 -25.17 80.33
CA GLY A 5 -21.28 -25.66 79.07
C GLY A 5 -21.56 -24.47 78.13
N THR A 6 -21.45 -24.73 76.83
CA THR A 6 -21.59 -23.79 75.70
C THR A 6 -23.06 -23.48 75.41
N ILE A 7 -23.43 -22.19 75.30
CA ILE A 7 -24.77 -21.76 74.84
C ILE A 7 -24.70 -21.41 73.35
N LYS A 8 -25.41 -22.20 72.53
CA LYS A 8 -25.77 -21.92 71.14
C LYS A 8 -26.75 -20.75 71.08
N GLN A 9 -26.45 -19.73 70.27
CA GLN A 9 -27.44 -18.76 69.83
C GLN A 9 -27.65 -18.92 68.31
N ARG A 10 -28.85 -19.37 67.94
CA ARG A 10 -29.33 -19.47 66.55
C ARG A 10 -30.24 -18.26 66.30
N ARG A 11 -29.89 -17.38 65.35
CA ARG A 11 -30.86 -16.41 64.81
C ARG A 11 -30.68 -16.20 63.30
N THR A 12 -31.64 -16.78 62.59
CA THR A 12 -32.28 -16.31 61.33
C THR A 12 -31.41 -15.87 60.15
N GLN A 13 -31.40 -16.72 59.12
CA GLN A 13 -31.34 -16.28 57.71
C GLN A 13 -32.47 -15.27 57.45
N SER A 14 -32.10 -14.08 57.01
CA SER A 14 -32.98 -13.19 56.26
C SER A 14 -32.38 -13.05 54.87
N GLY A 15 -32.97 -13.74 53.91
CA GLY A 15 -32.80 -13.39 52.51
C GLY A 15 -33.73 -12.23 52.19
N ASN A 16 -33.21 -11.15 51.61
CA ASN A 16 -33.72 -10.65 50.33
C ASN A 16 -32.85 -9.53 49.76
N ARG A 17 -32.66 -9.63 48.43
CA ARG A 17 -32.57 -8.55 47.43
C ARG A 17 -31.52 -7.47 47.67
N ASN A 18 -30.43 -7.57 46.90
CA ASN A 18 -30.05 -6.56 45.91
C ASN A 18 -28.96 -7.09 44.96
N ASP A 19 -29.23 -8.19 44.25
CA ASP A 19 -28.52 -8.48 43.01
C ASP A 19 -29.15 -7.64 41.90
N ALA A 20 -28.82 -6.35 41.88
CA ALA A 20 -28.99 -5.54 40.71
C ALA A 20 -28.09 -6.14 39.62
N LYS A 21 -28.69 -7.01 38.79
CA LYS A 21 -28.10 -7.54 37.57
C LYS A 21 -27.66 -6.35 36.74
N GLN A 22 -26.37 -5.99 36.80
CA GLN A 22 -25.80 -5.00 35.89
C GLN A 22 -26.22 -5.42 34.47
N PRO A 23 -26.77 -4.51 33.66
CA PRO A 23 -27.00 -4.82 32.26
C PRO A 23 -25.64 -5.21 31.70
N ARG A 24 -25.50 -6.45 31.20
CA ARG A 24 -24.35 -6.80 30.37
C ARG A 24 -24.40 -5.80 29.22
N ALA A 25 -23.53 -4.80 29.26
CA ALA A 25 -23.31 -3.94 28.12
C ALA A 25 -22.96 -4.88 26.97
N ASN A 26 -23.80 -4.91 25.94
CA ASN A 26 -23.42 -5.56 24.69
C ASN A 26 -22.07 -4.95 24.31
N PRO A 27 -21.03 -5.75 24.03
CA PRO A 27 -19.77 -5.19 23.57
C PRO A 27 -20.10 -4.30 22.38
N SER A 28 -19.76 -3.02 22.49
CA SER A 28 -19.89 -2.08 21.38
C SER A 28 -19.24 -2.70 20.14
N PRO A 29 -19.85 -2.61 18.96
CA PRO A 29 -19.29 -3.19 17.75
C PRO A 29 -17.84 -2.73 17.62
N VAL A 30 -16.91 -3.70 17.56
CA VAL A 30 -15.48 -3.42 17.47
C VAL A 30 -15.27 -2.59 16.21
N SER A 31 -14.81 -1.34 16.37
CA SER A 31 -14.53 -0.45 15.26
C SER A 31 -13.49 -1.09 14.34
N ARG A 32 -13.75 -1.11 13.04
CA ARG A 32 -12.81 -1.63 12.03
C ARG A 32 -11.60 -0.73 11.83
N THR A 33 -11.66 0.50 12.29
CA THR A 33 -10.58 1.50 12.19
C THR A 33 -10.27 2.14 13.55
N VAL A 34 -9.07 2.70 13.66
CA VAL A 34 -8.53 3.34 14.86
C VAL A 34 -8.20 4.82 14.61
N THR A 35 -7.92 5.55 15.69
CA THR A 35 -7.48 6.95 15.64
C THR A 35 -5.98 7.06 15.38
N TRP A 36 -5.50 8.26 15.01
CA TRP A 36 -4.06 8.54 14.82
C TRP A 36 -3.20 8.18 16.04
N HIS A 37 -3.75 8.34 17.24
CA HIS A 37 -3.05 8.00 18.49
C HIS A 37 -3.04 6.49 18.75
N GLY A 38 -3.91 5.73 18.08
CA GLY A 38 -4.05 4.28 18.19
C GLY A 38 -3.19 3.49 17.20
N ILE A 39 -2.44 4.16 16.32
CA ILE A 39 -1.46 3.53 15.42
C ILE A 39 -0.02 3.71 15.95
N PRO A 40 0.89 2.79 15.61
CA PRO A 40 2.29 2.93 15.97
C PRO A 40 2.94 4.13 15.29
N LYS A 41 4.02 4.65 15.90
CA LYS A 41 4.71 5.87 15.46
C LYS A 41 5.19 5.82 14.00
N TRP A 42 5.60 4.65 13.50
CA TRP A 42 6.08 4.50 12.12
C TRP A 42 4.98 4.69 11.06
N ARG A 43 3.69 4.68 11.44
CA ARG A 43 2.56 5.04 10.55
C ARG A 43 1.99 6.43 10.79
N GLN A 44 2.50 7.18 11.76
CA GLN A 44 1.98 8.51 12.11
C GLN A 44 2.50 9.60 11.16
N ASN A 45 2.33 9.39 9.85
CA ASN A 45 2.94 10.23 8.81
C ASN A 45 2.27 11.59 8.68
N ASN A 46 0.95 11.65 8.90
CA ASN A 46 0.17 12.88 8.76
C ASN A 46 -0.72 13.11 9.98
N LYS A 47 -0.35 14.09 10.82
CA LYS A 47 -1.09 14.46 12.04
C LYS A 47 -2.49 15.05 11.77
N TYR A 48 -2.79 15.43 10.53
CA TYR A 48 -4.09 16.01 10.15
C TYR A 48 -5.13 14.93 9.81
N ILE A 49 -4.71 13.68 9.58
CA ILE A 49 -5.62 12.54 9.47
C ILE A 49 -5.85 12.02 10.89
N LEU A 50 -7.03 12.29 11.45
CA LEU A 50 -7.29 12.05 12.88
C LEU A 50 -7.81 10.63 13.17
N THR A 51 -8.52 10.03 12.21
CA THR A 51 -9.21 8.73 12.33
C THR A 51 -9.23 7.97 11.01
N GLY A 52 -9.74 6.74 11.03
CA GLY A 52 -9.91 5.93 9.82
C GLY A 52 -8.73 5.02 9.50
N TYR A 53 -7.75 4.91 10.41
CA TYR A 53 -6.61 4.04 10.21
C TYR A 53 -6.96 2.58 10.38
N ARG A 54 -6.39 1.70 9.54
CA ARG A 54 -6.45 0.25 9.78
C ARG A 54 -5.62 -0.12 11.01
N PRO A 55 -6.07 -1.07 11.86
CA PRO A 55 -5.24 -1.64 12.93
C PRO A 55 -3.90 -2.18 12.39
N SER A 56 -2.85 -2.13 13.22
CA SER A 56 -1.53 -2.72 12.88
C SER A 56 -1.54 -4.23 13.07
N GLU A 57 -0.51 -4.91 12.55
CA GLU A 57 -0.34 -6.36 12.64
C GLU A 57 -1.50 -7.12 11.96
N ALA A 58 -2.04 -6.52 10.90
CA ALA A 58 -3.08 -7.14 10.08
C ALA A 58 -2.48 -8.29 9.28
N ASP A 59 -3.06 -9.48 9.38
CA ASP A 59 -2.72 -10.57 8.46
C ASP A 59 -3.11 -10.22 7.00
N TYR A 60 -2.56 -10.94 6.03
CA TYR A 60 -2.85 -10.70 4.61
C TYR A 60 -4.34 -10.83 4.24
N LEU A 61 -5.10 -11.65 4.96
CA LEU A 61 -6.54 -11.77 4.71
C LEU A 61 -7.29 -10.53 5.19
N GLN A 62 -6.90 -9.95 6.33
CA GLN A 62 -7.40 -8.67 6.82
C GLN A 62 -7.02 -7.52 5.88
N VAL A 63 -5.79 -7.53 5.34
CA VAL A 63 -5.33 -6.60 4.30
C VAL A 63 -6.24 -6.67 3.08
N ILE A 64 -6.49 -7.86 2.52
CA ILE A 64 -7.37 -8.01 1.33
C ILE A 64 -8.81 -7.62 1.67
N ARG A 65 -9.31 -7.99 2.85
CA ARG A 65 -10.65 -7.57 3.33
C ARG A 65 -10.76 -6.05 3.52
N SER A 66 -9.65 -5.31 3.60
CA SER A 66 -9.72 -3.85 3.67
C SER A 66 -10.21 -3.18 2.40
N LEU A 67 -10.14 -3.87 1.25
CA LEU A 67 -10.69 -3.38 -0.03
C LEU A 67 -12.20 -3.12 0.03
N ILE A 68 -12.93 -3.78 0.93
CA ILE A 68 -14.40 -3.72 1.01
C ILE A 68 -14.91 -2.81 2.14
N PHE A 69 -14.06 -2.01 2.78
CA PHE A 69 -14.50 -0.98 3.73
C PHE A 69 -13.64 0.29 3.64
N LEU A 70 -14.17 1.40 4.17
CA LEU A 70 -13.51 2.70 4.08
C LEU A 70 -12.46 2.90 5.19
N HIS A 71 -11.27 3.35 4.81
CA HIS A 71 -10.13 3.67 5.66
C HIS A 71 -9.30 4.82 5.04
N ASN A 72 -8.30 5.33 5.77
CA ASN A 72 -7.47 6.47 5.36
C ASN A 72 -6.75 6.25 4.02
N GLU A 73 -6.33 5.03 3.72
CA GLU A 73 -5.67 4.67 2.46
C GLU A 73 -6.62 4.24 1.32
N THR A 74 -7.95 4.27 1.50
CA THR A 74 -8.87 3.67 0.50
C THR A 74 -8.72 4.34 -0.87
N CYS A 75 -8.64 5.66 -0.93
CA CYS A 75 -8.42 6.37 -2.19
C CYS A 75 -7.07 6.04 -2.82
N ASN A 76 -6.00 5.98 -2.01
CA ASN A 76 -4.66 5.64 -2.51
C ASN A 76 -4.65 4.23 -3.11
N VAL A 77 -5.25 3.24 -2.42
CA VAL A 77 -5.36 1.87 -2.96
C VAL A 77 -6.18 1.85 -4.24
N TRP A 78 -7.40 2.39 -4.24
CA TRP A 78 -8.32 2.22 -5.37
C TRP A 78 -7.91 3.02 -6.61
N THR A 79 -7.33 4.21 -6.45
CA THR A 79 -6.87 5.01 -7.60
C THR A 79 -5.75 4.29 -8.37
N HIS A 80 -4.76 3.75 -7.66
CA HIS A 80 -3.68 2.98 -8.29
C HIS A 80 -4.14 1.60 -8.78
N LEU A 81 -4.98 0.88 -8.01
CA LEU A 81 -5.48 -0.44 -8.38
C LEU A 81 -6.36 -0.40 -9.64
N ILE A 82 -7.28 0.57 -9.74
CA ILE A 82 -8.11 0.75 -10.94
C ILE A 82 -7.20 1.07 -12.14
N GLY A 83 -6.19 1.93 -11.95
CA GLY A 83 -5.18 2.21 -12.96
C GLY A 83 -4.51 0.92 -13.46
N ALA A 84 -3.97 0.11 -12.56
CA ALA A 84 -3.30 -1.16 -12.90
C ALA A 84 -4.23 -2.17 -13.61
N LEU A 85 -5.53 -2.17 -13.30
CA LEU A 85 -6.47 -3.06 -13.97
C LEU A 85 -6.85 -2.58 -15.39
N LEU A 86 -6.96 -1.27 -15.58
CA LEU A 86 -7.43 -0.68 -16.85
C LEU A 86 -6.30 -0.39 -17.83
N LEU A 87 -5.09 -0.06 -17.35
CA LEU A 87 -3.97 0.33 -18.19
C LEU A 87 -3.53 -0.77 -19.18
N PRO A 88 -3.50 -2.08 -18.84
CA PRO A 88 -3.18 -3.12 -19.80
C PRO A 88 -4.20 -3.23 -20.93
N LEU A 89 -5.49 -3.04 -20.62
CA LEU A 89 -6.57 -3.02 -21.61
C LEU A 89 -6.42 -1.81 -22.55
N PHE A 90 -6.15 -0.65 -21.97
CA PHE A 90 -5.89 0.58 -22.71
C PHE A 90 -4.65 0.44 -23.61
N ALA A 91 -3.53 -0.06 -23.06
CA ALA A 91 -2.30 -0.32 -23.80
C ALA A 91 -2.53 -1.29 -24.96
N ALA A 92 -3.25 -2.39 -24.74
CA ALA A 92 -3.59 -3.35 -25.80
C ALA A 92 -4.44 -2.71 -26.91
N ALA A 93 -5.42 -1.86 -26.55
CA ALA A 93 -6.23 -1.15 -27.53
C ALA A 93 -5.39 -0.16 -28.37
N ILE A 94 -4.46 0.56 -27.73
CA ILE A 94 -3.54 1.46 -28.42
C ILE A 94 -2.61 0.69 -29.36
N LEU A 95 -1.98 -0.39 -28.89
CA LEU A 95 -1.08 -1.20 -29.72
C LEU A 95 -1.79 -1.86 -30.90
N GLN A 96 -3.04 -2.32 -30.72
CA GLN A 96 -3.88 -2.82 -31.82
C GLN A 96 -4.21 -1.72 -32.84
N THR A 97 -4.52 -0.52 -32.35
CA THR A 97 -4.81 0.64 -33.21
C THR A 97 -3.59 1.01 -34.06
N ILE A 98 -2.39 1.01 -33.46
CA ILE A 98 -1.11 1.30 -34.13
C ILE A 98 -0.75 0.21 -35.15
N HIS A 99 -1.03 -1.06 -34.83
CA HIS A 99 -0.82 -2.18 -35.74
C HIS A 99 -1.78 -2.17 -36.95
N GLY A 100 -2.95 -1.55 -36.82
CA GLY A 100 -3.89 -1.38 -37.93
C GLY A 100 -3.28 -0.57 -39.07
N SER A 101 -3.68 -0.84 -40.32
CA SER A 101 -3.09 -0.20 -41.52
C SER A 101 -3.42 1.28 -41.70
N GLN A 102 -3.86 1.96 -40.64
CA GLN A 102 -4.21 3.38 -40.66
C GLN A 102 -2.98 4.30 -40.56
N TYR A 103 -1.82 3.76 -40.15
CA TYR A 103 -0.56 4.50 -40.04
C TYR A 103 0.46 3.99 -41.05
N ILE A 104 1.07 4.91 -41.79
CA ILE A 104 2.16 4.64 -42.75
C ILE A 104 3.47 4.78 -41.96
N ASP A 105 4.40 3.84 -42.12
CA ASP A 105 5.74 3.82 -41.52
C ASP A 105 5.86 3.46 -40.01
N VAL A 106 4.92 2.69 -39.46
CA VAL A 106 5.09 2.10 -38.11
C VAL A 106 6.12 0.97 -38.15
N THR A 107 7.11 1.04 -37.27
CA THR A 107 8.19 0.06 -37.14
C THR A 107 8.06 -0.78 -35.87
N GLY A 108 8.79 -1.89 -35.80
CA GLY A 108 8.90 -2.69 -34.56
C GLY A 108 9.45 -1.89 -33.37
N THR A 109 10.26 -0.86 -33.64
CA THR A 109 10.81 0.03 -32.59
C THR A 109 9.70 0.80 -31.88
N ASP A 110 8.68 1.24 -32.61
CA ASP A 110 7.56 1.99 -32.03
C ASP A 110 6.80 1.13 -31.02
N PHE A 111 6.57 -0.15 -31.35
CA PHE A 111 5.98 -1.11 -30.41
C PHE A 111 6.83 -1.31 -29.16
N ILE A 112 8.16 -1.37 -29.29
CA ILE A 112 9.08 -1.46 -28.14
C ILE A 112 8.95 -0.20 -27.27
N MET A 113 8.96 0.99 -27.88
CA MET A 113 8.87 2.27 -27.17
C MET A 113 7.55 2.41 -26.40
N PHE A 114 6.42 2.09 -27.02
CA PHE A 114 5.13 2.08 -26.34
C PHE A 114 5.07 0.99 -25.25
N SER A 115 5.66 -0.18 -25.48
CA SER A 115 5.70 -1.25 -24.48
C SER A 115 6.51 -0.84 -23.25
N VAL A 116 7.66 -0.19 -23.43
CA VAL A 116 8.48 0.36 -22.33
C VAL A 116 7.68 1.39 -21.52
N PHE A 117 7.00 2.32 -22.19
CA PHE A 117 6.14 3.30 -21.53
C PHE A 117 5.05 2.62 -20.70
N PHE A 118 4.22 1.78 -21.32
CA PHE A 118 3.08 1.16 -20.66
C PHE A 118 3.51 0.21 -19.54
N PHE A 119 4.55 -0.59 -19.74
CA PHE A 119 5.05 -1.50 -18.71
C PHE A 119 5.64 -0.75 -17.50
N SER A 120 6.33 0.37 -17.74
CA SER A 120 6.86 1.19 -16.65
C SER A 120 5.75 1.85 -15.82
N ALA A 121 4.71 2.37 -16.48
CA ALA A 121 3.55 2.95 -15.83
C ALA A 121 2.75 1.88 -15.05
N GLU A 122 2.53 0.71 -15.65
CA GLU A 122 1.87 -0.43 -15.00
C GLU A 122 2.63 -0.87 -13.75
N SER A 123 3.95 -1.00 -13.86
CA SER A 123 4.80 -1.35 -12.72
C SER A 123 4.65 -0.34 -11.58
N CYS A 124 4.64 0.97 -11.87
CA CYS A 124 4.43 2.00 -10.86
C CYS A 124 3.05 1.88 -10.17
N LEU A 125 1.98 1.67 -10.95
CA LEU A 125 0.62 1.53 -10.42
C LEU A 125 0.49 0.30 -9.52
N VAL A 126 1.03 -0.84 -9.95
CA VAL A 126 1.01 -2.08 -9.17
C VAL A 126 1.79 -1.94 -7.88
N LEU A 127 3.03 -1.41 -7.93
CA LEU A 127 3.86 -1.27 -6.74
C LEU A 127 3.22 -0.33 -5.70
N SER A 128 2.63 0.78 -6.17
CA SER A 128 1.88 1.71 -5.32
C SER A 128 0.63 1.07 -4.70
N ALA A 129 -0.18 0.39 -5.51
CA ALA A 129 -1.38 -0.29 -5.02
C ALA A 129 -1.05 -1.35 -3.95
N VAL A 130 0.02 -2.14 -4.16
CA VAL A 130 0.48 -3.14 -3.18
C VAL A 130 0.97 -2.47 -1.91
N TYR A 131 1.74 -1.38 -1.99
CA TYR A 131 2.19 -0.63 -0.81
C TYR A 131 1.03 -0.13 0.03
N HIS A 132 0.13 0.69 -0.55
CA HIS A 132 -0.99 1.26 0.19
C HIS A 132 -1.97 0.21 0.71
N LEU A 133 -2.05 -0.96 0.07
CA LEU A 133 -2.86 -2.07 0.54
C LEU A 133 -2.21 -2.77 1.75
N THR A 134 -0.90 -3.01 1.70
CA THR A 134 -0.16 -3.80 2.72
C THR A 134 0.43 -2.97 3.86
N GLU A 135 0.32 -1.64 3.81
CA GLU A 135 0.87 -0.68 4.80
C GLU A 135 0.44 -0.96 6.27
N SER A 136 -0.69 -1.64 6.50
CA SER A 136 -1.12 -2.02 7.85
C SER A 136 -0.60 -3.37 8.37
N HIS A 137 0.16 -4.12 7.57
CA HIS A 137 0.61 -5.48 7.92
C HIS A 137 1.63 -5.45 9.06
N SER A 138 2.91 -5.17 8.78
CA SER A 138 3.95 -5.01 9.79
C SER A 138 4.93 -3.92 9.35
N HIS A 139 5.79 -3.45 10.24
CA HIS A 139 6.76 -2.41 9.92
C HIS A 139 7.75 -2.84 8.81
N GLU A 140 8.17 -4.10 8.81
CA GLU A 140 9.10 -4.63 7.79
C GLU A 140 8.44 -4.71 6.41
N VAL A 141 7.17 -5.12 6.35
CA VAL A 141 6.39 -5.21 5.12
C VAL A 141 6.10 -3.81 4.58
N GLU A 142 5.73 -2.87 5.45
CA GLU A 142 5.53 -1.47 5.08
C GLU A 142 6.81 -0.89 4.47
N GLN A 143 7.96 -1.03 5.14
CA GLN A 143 9.23 -0.50 4.64
C GLN A 143 9.66 -1.14 3.32
N PHE A 144 9.46 -2.45 3.18
CA PHE A 144 9.80 -3.16 1.95
C PHE A 144 8.99 -2.63 0.76
N TRP A 145 7.67 -2.54 0.91
CA TRP A 145 6.81 -2.07 -0.17
C TRP A 145 6.90 -0.57 -0.40
N HIS A 146 7.13 0.24 0.64
CA HIS A 146 7.38 1.68 0.50
C HIS A 146 8.58 1.95 -0.40
N ARG A 147 9.69 1.22 -0.22
CA ARG A 147 10.86 1.32 -1.10
C ARG A 147 10.54 0.92 -2.54
N ARG A 148 9.65 -0.05 -2.74
CA ARG A 148 9.22 -0.50 -4.07
C ARG A 148 8.28 0.49 -4.74
N ASP A 149 7.38 1.12 -3.99
CA ASP A 149 6.54 2.21 -4.49
C ASP A 149 7.39 3.39 -4.98
N LEU A 150 8.36 3.82 -4.17
CA LEU A 150 9.34 4.83 -4.58
C LEU A 150 10.16 4.40 -5.81
N LEU A 151 10.55 3.12 -5.89
CA LEU A 151 11.22 2.57 -7.08
C LEU A 151 10.29 2.60 -8.31
N GLY A 152 8.98 2.38 -8.14
CA GLY A 152 7.98 2.50 -9.18
C GLY A 152 7.97 3.89 -9.83
N ILE A 153 8.08 4.94 -9.02
CA ILE A 153 8.18 6.34 -9.50
C ILE A 153 9.43 6.52 -10.37
N VAL A 154 10.57 5.97 -9.97
CA VAL A 154 11.81 6.02 -10.76
C VAL A 154 11.62 5.27 -12.09
N ILE A 155 11.07 4.06 -12.04
CA ILE A 155 10.82 3.22 -13.23
C ILE A 155 9.93 3.93 -14.24
N VAL A 156 8.80 4.52 -13.82
CA VAL A 156 7.89 5.21 -14.75
C VAL A 156 8.51 6.51 -15.29
N THR A 157 9.33 7.19 -14.49
CA THR A 157 10.06 8.38 -14.93
C THR A 157 11.01 8.02 -16.07
N ASP A 158 11.90 7.06 -15.87
CA ASP A 158 12.87 6.62 -16.88
C ASP A 158 12.16 6.01 -18.10
N GLY A 159 11.18 5.15 -17.85
CA GLY A 159 10.38 4.50 -18.88
C GLY A 159 9.53 5.46 -19.72
N SER A 160 9.23 6.66 -19.23
CA SER A 160 8.60 7.73 -20.01
C SER A 160 9.61 8.53 -20.83
N PHE A 161 10.82 8.75 -20.31
CA PHE A 161 11.86 9.49 -21.02
C PHE A 161 12.45 8.71 -22.19
N ILE A 162 12.65 7.40 -22.06
CA ILE A 162 13.19 6.55 -23.15
C ILE A 162 12.42 6.75 -24.48
N PRO A 163 11.09 6.51 -24.54
CA PRO A 163 10.30 6.73 -25.74
C PRO A 163 10.13 8.22 -26.07
N GLY A 164 10.05 9.11 -25.07
CA GLY A 164 9.99 10.55 -25.31
C GLY A 164 11.21 11.07 -26.09
N ILE A 165 12.42 10.68 -25.67
CA ILE A 165 13.69 11.02 -26.32
C ILE A 165 13.74 10.43 -27.73
N TYR A 166 13.29 9.18 -27.91
CA TYR A 166 13.23 8.53 -29.22
C TYR A 166 12.46 9.38 -30.24
N TYR A 167 11.23 9.77 -29.89
CA TYR A 167 10.38 10.52 -30.82
C TYR A 167 10.84 11.97 -31.00
N ILE A 168 11.28 12.65 -29.94
CA ILE A 168 11.75 14.06 -30.00
C ILE A 168 13.02 14.21 -30.84
N PHE A 169 13.99 13.30 -30.68
CA PHE A 169 15.30 13.40 -31.33
C PHE A 169 15.49 12.39 -32.47
N SER A 170 14.40 11.88 -33.04
CA SER A 170 14.42 10.92 -34.15
C SER A 170 15.26 11.39 -35.35
N CYS A 171 15.27 12.70 -35.63
CA CYS A 171 16.08 13.31 -36.70
C CYS A 171 17.49 13.73 -36.27
N GLU A 172 17.84 13.65 -34.98
CA GLU A 172 19.09 14.18 -34.41
C GLU A 172 19.85 13.09 -33.62
N PRO A 173 20.59 12.19 -34.29
CA PRO A 173 21.13 10.97 -33.68
C PRO A 173 22.12 11.20 -32.55
N ILE A 174 22.84 12.33 -32.56
CA ILE A 174 23.79 12.70 -31.51
C ILE A 174 23.03 13.07 -30.23
N LEU A 175 22.01 13.91 -30.35
CA LEU A 175 21.19 14.33 -29.21
C LEU A 175 20.45 13.14 -28.60
N LEU A 176 19.88 12.27 -29.43
CA LEU A 176 19.22 11.03 -28.99
C LEU A 176 20.16 10.18 -28.12
N LYS A 177 21.38 9.90 -28.62
CA LYS A 177 22.36 9.08 -27.89
C LYS A 177 22.80 9.72 -26.57
N VAL A 178 23.05 11.03 -26.57
CA VAL A 178 23.49 11.75 -25.36
C VAL A 178 22.39 11.73 -24.29
N HIS A 179 21.13 12.00 -24.65
CA HIS A 179 20.03 12.02 -23.68
C HIS A 179 19.70 10.63 -23.16
N TRP A 180 19.72 9.60 -24.01
CA TRP A 180 19.62 8.22 -23.54
C TRP A 180 20.79 7.82 -22.64
N ALA A 181 22.01 8.26 -22.93
CA ALA A 181 23.14 7.97 -22.04
C ALA A 181 22.97 8.62 -20.65
N ILE A 182 22.27 9.76 -20.56
CA ILE A 182 21.96 10.42 -19.28
C ILE A 182 20.86 9.66 -18.53
N VAL A 183 19.76 9.31 -19.21
CA VAL A 183 18.58 8.67 -18.61
C VAL A 183 18.83 7.20 -18.29
N CYS A 184 19.44 6.47 -19.21
CA CYS A 184 19.69 5.04 -19.10
C CYS A 184 21.06 4.73 -18.47
N HIS A 185 21.82 5.74 -18.01
CA HIS A 185 23.11 5.47 -17.38
C HIS A 185 22.86 4.50 -16.23
N PRO A 186 23.58 3.38 -16.14
CA PRO A 186 23.59 2.63 -14.89
C PRO A 186 24.05 3.64 -13.85
N VAL A 187 23.21 3.95 -12.86
CA VAL A 187 23.72 4.49 -11.61
C VAL A 187 24.63 3.39 -11.08
N HIS A 188 25.89 3.40 -11.50
CA HIS A 188 26.98 2.74 -10.82
C HIS A 188 27.06 3.51 -9.51
N LEU A 189 26.19 3.13 -8.58
CA LEU A 189 26.48 3.27 -7.18
C LEU A 189 27.66 2.34 -6.94
N ASP A 190 28.85 2.77 -7.36
CA ASP A 190 30.07 2.47 -6.64
C ASP A 190 29.84 3.08 -5.27
N THR A 191 29.16 2.34 -4.39
CA THR A 191 29.37 2.51 -2.96
C THR A 191 30.79 2.05 -2.76
N PRO A 192 31.76 2.96 -2.47
CA PRO A 192 33.02 2.48 -1.95
C PRO A 192 32.65 1.75 -0.66
N SER A 193 32.97 0.46 -0.64
CA SER A 193 32.95 -0.38 0.55
C SER A 193 33.97 0.21 1.52
N VAL A 194 33.51 1.17 2.33
CA VAL A 194 34.22 1.77 3.46
C VAL A 194 33.36 1.40 4.67
N VAL A 195 33.77 0.62 5.67
CA VAL A 195 35.04 0.01 6.06
C VAL A 195 34.66 -1.19 6.93
N LYS A 196 35.46 -2.25 6.89
CA LYS A 196 35.46 -3.31 7.92
C LYS A 196 35.94 -2.71 9.24
N GLU A 197 35.16 -2.83 10.31
CA GLU A 197 35.56 -3.34 11.64
C GLU A 197 34.34 -3.42 12.56
#